data_AF-A0A5C8FHB6-F1
#
_entry.id   AF-A0A5C8FHB6-F1
#
_cell.length_a   1.000
_cell.length_b   1.000
_cell.length_c   1.000
_cell.angle_alpha   90.00
_cell.angle_beta   90.00
_cell.angle_gamma   90.00
#
_symmetry.space_group_name_H-M   'P 1'
#
loop_
_entity.id
_entity.type
_entity.pdbx_description
1 polymer ?
#
loop_
_entity_poly.entity_id
_entity_poly.type
_entity_poly.pdbx_seq_one_letter_code
_entity_poly.pdbx_strand_id
1 'polypeptide(L)'
;MRKIFLTAIALLSIASASVFGMYGVDTDWIFFLTHGNQFRARLDQLGFTLGNDTIKGTFGFDNNTSYGGVYGNLLSKASATSTPAEGGTSGNEYNFRPSISMGLGYTSSLISVGVGYNVTLGPRVKKYNGNATQTKLVQQAAHTPVLVLNAMDNAFRMAIPIQVYVMNDKDATGTKTSINAVSVDSQFRYYTGLDMLPEIRLYLRYGGGNYKEGNVSAKIGESFGFDFRLYFGSMVEEVALKPYVRLVYNGALGKYHSNTRVEAVKIMNGYTVGNLQFAKSAWDLNLVAGLGLTANSDIVSLYLEPTLGLKVNQEGSADKNAKEIYGLGYGVYAEIYITPLKNLEWYFEANIGNVGNTEGLAFAGTTGITWYLPAL
;
A
#
# COMPACT_ATOMS: atom_id res chain seq x y z
N MET A 1 26.80 -28.86 1.11
CA MET A 1 26.97 -27.65 1.95
C MET A 1 26.61 -26.34 1.22
N ARG A 2 26.96 -26.13 -0.07
CA ARG A 2 26.55 -24.91 -0.83
C ARG A 2 25.03 -24.66 -0.94
N LYS A 3 24.19 -25.70 -1.05
CA LYS A 3 22.73 -25.55 -1.27
C LYS A 3 21.98 -24.91 -0.10
N ILE A 4 22.34 -25.24 1.15
CA ILE A 4 21.70 -24.70 2.36
C ILE A 4 22.07 -23.22 2.57
N PHE A 5 23.28 -22.82 2.15
CA PHE A 5 23.71 -21.42 2.22
C PHE A 5 22.90 -20.51 1.30
N LEU A 6 22.53 -20.95 0.08
CA LEU A 6 21.74 -20.15 -0.84
C LEU A 6 20.32 -19.90 -0.31
N THR A 7 19.66 -20.92 0.24
CA THR A 7 18.31 -20.79 0.80
C THR A 7 18.30 -19.90 2.06
N ALA A 8 19.31 -20.03 2.92
CA ALA A 8 19.47 -19.19 4.11
C ALA A 8 19.82 -17.74 3.76
N ILE A 9 20.65 -17.49 2.74
CA ILE A 9 21.00 -16.14 2.28
C ILE A 9 19.86 -15.51 1.48
N ALA A 10 19.04 -16.26 0.75
CA ALA A 10 17.80 -15.75 0.15
C ALA A 10 16.79 -15.32 1.24
N LEU A 11 16.67 -16.09 2.32
CA LEU A 11 15.87 -15.71 3.50
C LEU A 11 16.46 -14.52 4.27
N LEU A 12 17.78 -14.45 4.45
CA LEU A 12 18.48 -13.33 5.10
C LEU A 12 18.47 -12.06 4.25
N SER A 13 18.63 -12.14 2.93
CA SER A 13 18.60 -10.99 2.01
C SER A 13 17.20 -10.40 1.85
N ILE A 14 16.15 -11.22 1.98
CA ILE A 14 14.76 -10.73 2.08
C ILE A 14 14.50 -10.18 3.49
N ALA A 15 15.15 -10.72 4.53
CA ALA A 15 15.06 -10.20 5.89
C ALA A 15 15.80 -8.85 6.07
N SER A 16 16.87 -8.60 5.32
CA SER A 16 17.65 -7.36 5.37
C SER A 16 17.19 -6.27 4.38
N ALA A 17 16.39 -6.62 3.36
CA ALA A 17 15.90 -5.69 2.34
C ALA A 17 14.36 -5.51 2.33
N SER A 18 13.69 -5.58 3.50
CA SER A 18 12.28 -5.16 3.55
C SER A 18 12.01 -4.18 4.67
N VAL A 19 11.24 -3.16 4.34
CA VAL A 19 10.64 -2.15 5.23
C VAL A 19 9.66 -2.85 6.20
N PHE A 20 10.18 -3.54 7.20
CA PHE A 20 9.39 -4.38 8.09
C PHE A 20 8.80 -3.65 9.29
N GLY A 21 7.53 -3.28 9.26
CA GLY A 21 6.79 -2.83 10.45
C GLY A 21 6.08 -1.52 10.26
N MET A 22 4.93 -1.40 10.93
CA MET A 22 3.94 -0.35 10.75
C MET A 22 3.16 -0.48 9.45
N TYR A 23 1.88 -0.77 9.60
CA TYR A 23 1.09 -1.28 8.51
C TYR A 23 0.09 -0.24 8.05
N GLY A 24 0.01 -0.04 6.74
CA GLY A 24 -0.96 0.84 6.12
C GLY A 24 -2.27 0.14 5.80
N VAL A 25 -3.01 0.75 4.88
CA VAL A 25 -4.25 0.20 4.28
C VAL A 25 -4.00 -0.84 3.19
N ASP A 26 -2.74 -1.21 2.98
CA ASP A 26 -2.28 -2.10 1.92
C ASP A 26 -1.82 -3.44 2.50
N THR A 27 -1.02 -4.14 1.72
CA THR A 27 -0.64 -5.54 1.95
C THR A 27 0.55 -5.70 2.89
N ASP A 28 1.13 -4.63 3.42
CA ASP A 28 2.32 -4.71 4.29
C ASP A 28 2.07 -5.53 5.56
N TRP A 29 0.79 -5.69 5.93
CA TRP A 29 0.30 -6.63 6.94
C TRP A 29 0.76 -8.08 6.73
N ILE A 30 1.14 -8.49 5.52
CA ILE A 30 1.62 -9.85 5.22
C ILE A 30 2.84 -10.26 6.06
N PHE A 31 3.55 -9.29 6.63
CA PHE A 31 4.71 -9.52 7.46
C PHE A 31 4.44 -9.48 8.97
N PHE A 32 3.24 -9.07 9.39
CA PHE A 32 2.91 -8.84 10.80
C PHE A 32 3.23 -10.02 11.70
N LEU A 33 2.82 -11.23 11.29
CA LEU A 33 3.04 -12.44 12.06
C LEU A 33 4.52 -12.84 12.13
N THR A 34 5.34 -12.41 11.16
CA THR A 34 6.77 -12.72 11.09
C THR A 34 7.70 -11.68 11.69
N HIS A 35 7.24 -10.44 11.90
CA HIS A 35 8.10 -9.39 12.45
C HIS A 35 8.52 -9.70 13.88
N GLY A 36 9.81 -9.53 14.18
CA GLY A 36 10.30 -9.56 15.55
C GLY A 36 9.78 -8.38 16.37
N ASN A 37 10.11 -8.36 17.65
CA ASN A 37 9.85 -7.20 18.48
C ASN A 37 10.67 -6.02 17.96
N GLN A 38 10.01 -4.89 17.72
CA GLN A 38 10.66 -3.72 17.14
C GLN A 38 9.90 -2.44 17.47
N PHE A 39 10.66 -1.37 17.62
CA PHE A 39 10.19 0.00 17.62
C PHE A 39 10.67 0.70 16.35
N ARG A 40 9.80 1.46 15.70
CA ARG A 40 10.08 2.15 14.44
C ARG A 40 9.75 3.63 14.57
N ALA A 41 10.70 4.46 14.13
CA ALA A 41 10.56 5.90 14.04
C ALA A 41 11.22 6.38 12.73
N ARG A 42 10.39 6.60 11.72
CA ARG A 42 10.70 7.12 10.39
C ARG A 42 9.83 8.34 10.11
N LEU A 43 10.19 9.09 9.07
CA LEU A 43 9.53 10.35 8.72
C LEU A 43 8.02 10.19 8.43
N ASP A 44 7.61 9.04 7.89
CA ASP A 44 6.23 8.69 7.55
C ASP A 44 5.65 7.56 8.42
N GLN A 45 6.42 7.03 9.37
CA GLN A 45 6.06 5.87 10.18
C GLN A 45 6.54 6.00 11.64
N LEU A 46 5.64 6.03 12.62
CA LEU A 46 5.92 5.86 14.06
C LEU A 46 5.10 4.76 14.79
N GLY A 47 5.75 3.77 15.43
CA GLY A 47 5.02 2.64 16.03
C GLY A 47 5.88 1.48 16.51
N PHE A 48 5.23 0.39 16.92
CA PHE A 48 5.89 -0.82 17.42
C PHE A 48 5.17 -2.11 17.04
N THR A 49 5.91 -3.21 17.05
CA THR A 49 5.39 -4.58 17.11
C THR A 49 6.05 -5.25 18.30
N LEU A 50 5.27 -5.83 19.21
CA LEU A 50 5.74 -6.44 20.45
C LEU A 50 5.00 -7.74 20.71
N GLY A 51 5.65 -8.71 21.33
CA GLY A 51 5.05 -9.99 21.64
C GLY A 51 6.05 -10.99 22.17
N ASN A 52 5.54 -12.21 22.35
CA ASN A 52 6.31 -13.41 22.61
C ASN A 52 6.12 -14.40 21.44
N ASP A 53 6.53 -15.65 21.62
CA ASP A 53 6.46 -16.67 20.58
C ASP A 53 5.03 -17.09 20.21
N THR A 54 4.03 -16.73 21.01
CA THR A 54 2.62 -17.14 20.84
C THR A 54 1.70 -15.98 20.51
N ILE A 55 1.88 -14.82 21.13
CA ILE A 55 1.01 -13.65 20.99
C ILE A 55 1.83 -12.44 20.60
N LYS A 56 1.37 -11.71 19.59
CA LYS A 56 2.00 -10.51 19.08
C LYS A 56 0.99 -9.41 18.87
N GLY A 57 1.32 -8.20 19.30
CA GLY A 57 0.55 -7.00 19.10
C GLY A 57 1.33 -5.96 18.31
N THR A 58 0.61 -5.05 17.65
CA THR A 58 1.19 -3.90 16.98
C THR A 58 0.30 -2.68 17.13
N PHE A 59 0.93 -1.51 17.17
CA PHE A 59 0.27 -0.22 17.08
C PHE A 59 1.19 0.78 16.37
N GLY A 60 0.66 1.61 15.49
CA GLY A 60 1.45 2.66 14.86
C GLY A 60 0.71 3.52 13.86
N PHE A 61 1.41 4.50 13.32
CA PHE A 61 0.93 5.46 12.33
C PHE A 61 1.69 5.33 11.01
N ASP A 62 1.04 4.88 9.95
CA ASP A 62 1.65 4.81 8.61
C ASP A 62 1.06 5.88 7.69
N ASN A 63 1.92 6.66 7.05
CA ASN A 63 1.49 7.70 6.15
C ASN A 63 1.69 7.30 4.69
N ASN A 64 0.64 6.67 4.17
CA ASN A 64 0.66 6.14 2.82
C ASN A 64 0.23 7.20 1.79
N THR A 65 1.21 7.74 1.06
CA THR A 65 1.02 8.79 0.05
C THR A 65 0.05 8.39 -1.06
N SER A 66 0.00 7.10 -1.41
CA SER A 66 -0.90 6.57 -2.42
C SER A 66 -2.39 6.62 -2.02
N TYR A 67 -2.67 6.91 -0.75
CA TYR A 67 -4.00 6.91 -0.14
C TYR A 67 -4.36 8.25 0.53
N GLY A 68 -3.74 9.34 0.08
CA GLY A 68 -4.02 10.71 0.56
C GLY A 68 -3.09 11.20 1.66
N GLY A 69 -2.06 10.42 1.98
CA GLY A 69 -0.94 10.83 2.83
C GLY A 69 -0.04 11.89 2.19
N VAL A 70 0.77 12.57 3.02
CA VAL A 70 1.74 13.57 2.55
C VAL A 70 3.15 13.01 2.55
N TYR A 71 3.84 13.09 1.42
CA TYR A 71 5.16 12.48 1.27
C TYR A 71 6.14 12.84 2.38
N GLY A 72 6.70 11.80 3.02
CA GLY A 72 7.75 11.90 4.03
C GLY A 72 7.36 12.66 5.30
N ASN A 73 6.07 12.72 5.66
CA ASN A 73 5.69 13.49 6.83
C ASN A 73 4.36 13.07 7.47
N LEU A 74 4.40 12.52 8.69
CA LEU A 74 3.21 12.26 9.52
C LEU A 74 2.39 13.53 9.83
N LEU A 75 3.03 14.70 9.90
CA LEU A 75 2.42 16.01 10.21
C LEU A 75 2.74 17.05 9.13
N SER A 76 1.84 17.25 8.17
CA SER A 76 2.04 18.23 7.11
C SER A 76 1.43 19.60 7.42
N LYS A 77 2.04 20.67 6.93
CA LYS A 77 1.40 22.00 6.93
C LYS A 77 0.23 21.99 5.95
N ALA A 78 -0.93 22.51 6.35
CA ALA A 78 -2.08 22.66 5.48
C ALA A 78 -1.71 23.55 4.27
N SER A 79 -1.97 23.07 3.06
CA SER A 79 -1.73 23.82 1.82
C SER A 79 -2.50 25.15 1.85
N ALA A 80 -1.92 26.22 1.29
CA ALA A 80 -2.60 27.51 1.13
C ALA A 80 -3.90 27.41 0.30
N THR A 81 -4.05 26.33 -0.48
CA THR A 81 -5.25 26.01 -1.28
C THR A 81 -6.25 25.08 -0.60
N SER A 82 -5.95 24.57 0.60
CA SER A 82 -6.94 23.83 1.37
C SER A 82 -7.97 24.81 1.92
N THR A 83 -9.26 24.57 1.64
CA THR A 83 -10.35 25.29 2.31
C THR A 83 -10.09 25.23 3.81
N PRO A 84 -9.86 26.38 4.48
CA PRO A 84 -9.53 26.38 5.89
C PRO A 84 -10.62 25.64 6.67
N ALA A 85 -10.23 24.90 7.71
CA ALA A 85 -11.20 24.51 8.72
C ALA A 85 -11.88 25.80 9.22
N GLU A 86 -13.20 25.75 9.41
CA GLU A 86 -13.96 26.92 9.84
C GLU A 86 -13.33 27.51 11.12
N GLY A 87 -12.75 28.72 11.02
CA GLY A 87 -12.02 29.39 12.10
C GLY A 87 -10.48 29.49 11.95
N GLY A 88 -9.88 28.87 10.94
CA GLY A 88 -8.44 28.92 10.69
C GLY A 88 -8.03 29.92 9.60
N THR A 89 -6.95 30.67 9.85
CA THR A 89 -6.26 31.42 8.79
C THR A 89 -5.55 30.41 7.88
N SER A 90 -5.92 30.39 6.60
CA SER A 90 -5.24 29.59 5.57
C SER A 90 -3.72 29.81 5.67
N GLY A 91 -2.97 28.74 5.98
CA GLY A 91 -1.51 28.78 6.06
C GLY A 91 -0.87 28.54 7.44
N ASN A 92 -1.63 28.24 8.51
CA ASN A 92 -1.06 27.93 9.85
C ASN A 92 -1.56 26.62 10.51
N GLU A 93 -2.41 25.84 9.85
CA GLU A 93 -2.90 24.56 10.40
C GLU A 93 -1.95 23.41 10.05
N TYR A 94 -1.71 22.49 10.99
CA TYR A 94 -1.04 21.22 10.70
C TYR A 94 -2.09 20.12 10.53
N ASN A 95 -1.98 19.37 9.43
CA ASN A 95 -2.82 18.22 9.12
C ASN A 95 -2.07 16.93 9.48
N PHE A 96 -2.54 16.28 10.55
CA PHE A 96 -2.21 14.90 10.88
C PHE A 96 -3.17 13.98 10.14
N ARG A 97 -2.72 13.35 9.04
CA ARG A 97 -3.53 12.44 8.21
C ARG A 97 -2.87 11.08 7.98
N PRO A 98 -2.32 10.40 9.00
CA PRO A 98 -1.83 9.05 8.81
C PRO A 98 -3.00 8.05 8.73
N SER A 99 -2.65 6.84 8.35
CA SER A 99 -3.38 5.63 8.71
C SER A 99 -2.95 5.19 10.10
N ILE A 100 -3.91 5.08 11.01
CA ILE A 100 -3.68 4.54 12.36
C ILE A 100 -3.88 3.04 12.28
N SER A 101 -2.92 2.24 12.72
CA SER A 101 -2.94 0.78 12.66
C SER A 101 -2.87 0.16 14.04
N MET A 102 -3.62 -0.92 14.24
CA MET A 102 -3.50 -1.80 15.40
C MET A 102 -3.75 -3.24 14.98
N GLY A 103 -3.10 -4.21 15.64
CA GLY A 103 -3.31 -5.61 15.32
C GLY A 103 -2.92 -6.55 16.45
N LEU A 104 -3.50 -7.74 16.40
CA LEU A 104 -3.22 -8.85 17.31
C LEU A 104 -3.08 -10.14 16.50
N GLY A 105 -2.02 -10.88 16.78
CA GLY A 105 -1.69 -12.14 16.12
C GLY A 105 -1.44 -13.24 17.12
N TYR A 106 -1.88 -14.44 16.76
CA TYR A 106 -1.48 -15.70 17.36
C TYR A 106 -0.47 -16.38 16.43
N THR A 107 0.69 -16.74 16.97
CA THR A 107 1.75 -17.41 16.23
C THR A 107 1.94 -18.83 16.75
N SER A 108 2.08 -19.78 15.83
CA SER A 108 2.45 -21.16 16.13
C SER A 108 3.27 -21.75 14.98
N SER A 109 3.84 -22.93 15.20
CA SER A 109 4.59 -23.65 14.17
C SER A 109 3.74 -24.07 12.97
N LEU A 110 2.49 -24.51 13.22
CA LEU A 110 1.61 -25.04 12.17
C LEU A 110 0.90 -23.94 11.39
N ILE A 111 0.23 -23.04 12.12
CA ILE A 111 -0.55 -21.94 11.55
C ILE A 111 -0.48 -20.73 12.48
N SER A 112 -0.18 -19.59 11.90
CA SER A 112 -0.28 -18.31 12.58
C SER A 112 -1.42 -17.52 11.96
N VAL A 113 -2.23 -16.87 12.78
CA VAL A 113 -3.38 -16.06 12.33
C VAL A 113 -3.35 -14.73 13.04
N GLY A 114 -3.79 -13.69 12.38
CA GLY A 114 -3.89 -12.37 12.99
C GLY A 114 -4.96 -11.53 12.37
N VAL A 115 -5.38 -10.54 13.14
CA VAL A 115 -6.28 -9.50 12.70
C VAL A 115 -5.61 -8.15 12.87
N GLY A 116 -5.77 -7.31 11.87
CA GLY A 116 -5.35 -5.92 11.86
C GLY A 116 -6.54 -5.01 11.64
N TYR A 117 -6.37 -3.74 11.99
CA TYR A 117 -7.34 -2.71 11.71
C TYR A 117 -6.63 -1.40 11.46
N ASN A 118 -7.01 -0.74 10.36
CA ASN A 118 -6.51 0.58 10.03
C ASN A 118 -7.64 1.61 9.94
N VAL A 119 -7.37 2.82 10.37
CA VAL A 119 -8.23 3.99 10.12
C VAL A 119 -7.42 5.03 9.36
N THR A 120 -7.77 5.28 8.10
CA THR A 120 -7.15 6.34 7.30
C THR A 120 -7.99 7.60 7.37
N LEU A 121 -7.36 8.68 7.80
CA LEU A 121 -8.00 9.98 7.96
C LEU A 121 -7.99 10.75 6.62
N GLY A 122 -9.17 11.05 6.11
CA GLY A 122 -9.37 11.80 4.87
C GLY A 122 -9.40 13.32 5.03
N PRO A 123 -10.00 14.06 4.09
CA PRO A 123 -10.30 15.47 4.28
C PRO A 123 -11.41 15.69 5.32
N ARG A 124 -11.45 16.89 5.91
CA ARG A 124 -12.61 17.35 6.69
C ARG A 124 -13.67 17.87 5.73
N VAL A 125 -14.94 17.53 5.98
CA VAL A 125 -16.07 18.04 5.21
C VAL A 125 -17.15 18.59 6.11
N LYS A 126 -17.85 19.61 5.61
CA LYS A 126 -19.04 20.15 6.26
C LYS A 126 -20.21 19.23 5.99
N LYS A 127 -20.88 18.80 7.06
CA LYS A 127 -22.13 18.06 7.00
C LYS A 127 -23.28 18.94 7.44
N TYR A 128 -24.37 18.95 6.69
CA TYR A 128 -25.58 19.68 7.04
C TYR A 128 -26.39 18.95 8.11
N ASN A 129 -26.35 17.61 8.15
CA ASN A 129 -27.15 16.78 9.04
C ASN A 129 -28.66 17.16 9.06
N GLY A 130 -29.17 17.71 7.95
CA GLY A 130 -30.56 18.15 7.82
C GLY A 130 -30.85 19.52 8.43
N ASN A 131 -29.82 20.32 8.73
CA ASN A 131 -29.97 21.68 9.23
C ASN A 131 -29.42 22.69 8.20
N ALA A 132 -30.31 23.51 7.64
CA ALA A 132 -29.97 24.50 6.62
C ALA A 132 -29.09 25.65 7.11
N THR A 133 -29.07 25.92 8.42
CA THR A 133 -28.40 27.10 8.99
C THR A 133 -27.11 26.77 9.73
N GLN A 134 -26.83 25.49 9.96
CA GLN A 134 -25.65 25.04 10.69
C GLN A 134 -25.02 23.82 10.02
N THR A 135 -23.74 23.92 9.67
CA THR A 135 -22.95 22.78 9.23
C THR A 135 -21.98 22.34 10.33
N LYS A 136 -21.80 21.03 10.49
CA LYS A 136 -20.77 20.46 11.37
C LYS A 136 -19.57 20.02 10.54
N LEU A 137 -18.39 20.52 10.88
CA LEU A 137 -17.15 20.02 10.30
C LEU A 137 -16.85 18.61 10.86
N VAL A 138 -16.73 17.62 9.98
CA VAL A 138 -16.50 16.22 10.32
C VAL A 138 -15.25 15.71 9.61
N GLN A 139 -14.40 14.99 10.35
CA GLN A 139 -13.26 14.27 9.80
C GLN A 139 -13.75 13.01 9.09
N GLN A 140 -13.46 12.88 7.80
CA GLN A 140 -13.74 11.63 7.09
C GLN A 140 -12.72 10.57 7.49
N ALA A 141 -13.17 9.31 7.52
CA ALA A 141 -12.32 8.17 7.80
C ALA A 141 -12.75 6.96 6.96
N ALA A 142 -11.75 6.25 6.43
CA ALA A 142 -11.93 4.94 5.82
C ALA A 142 -11.36 3.88 6.78
N HIS A 143 -12.09 2.79 6.93
CA HIS A 143 -11.79 1.72 7.88
C HIS A 143 -11.31 0.50 7.12
N THR A 144 -10.18 -0.08 7.52
CA THR A 144 -9.56 -1.21 6.83
C THR A 144 -9.25 -2.33 7.81
N PRO A 145 -10.23 -3.19 8.17
CA PRO A 145 -9.92 -4.48 8.78
C PRO A 145 -9.01 -5.31 7.88
N VAL A 146 -8.12 -6.08 8.50
CA VAL A 146 -7.15 -6.91 7.80
C VAL A 146 -7.12 -8.30 8.41
N LEU A 147 -7.17 -9.32 7.56
CA LEU A 147 -6.91 -10.70 7.95
C LEU A 147 -5.51 -11.09 7.49
N VAL A 148 -4.71 -11.68 8.38
CA VAL A 148 -3.40 -12.23 8.03
C VAL A 148 -3.28 -13.69 8.46
N LEU A 149 -2.53 -14.45 7.68
CA LEU A 149 -2.28 -15.86 7.94
C LEU A 149 -0.90 -16.25 7.44
N ASN A 150 -0.19 -17.04 8.24
CA ASN A 150 0.96 -17.81 7.81
C ASN A 150 0.69 -19.29 8.04
N ALA A 151 1.07 -20.13 7.08
CA ALA A 151 0.94 -21.58 7.19
C ALA A 151 2.12 -22.27 6.49
N MET A 152 2.17 -23.60 6.61
CA MET A 152 3.20 -24.44 5.97
C MET A 152 4.61 -24.01 6.38
N ASP A 153 4.88 -23.94 7.69
CA ASP A 153 6.16 -23.47 8.23
C ASP A 153 6.56 -22.10 7.67
N ASN A 154 5.58 -21.18 7.59
CA ASN A 154 5.76 -19.83 7.07
C ASN A 154 6.10 -19.74 5.57
N ALA A 155 6.00 -20.84 4.83
CA ALA A 155 6.16 -20.86 3.38
C ALA A 155 4.97 -20.21 2.65
N PHE A 156 3.76 -20.31 3.21
CA PHE A 156 2.59 -19.59 2.69
C PHE A 156 2.23 -18.42 3.61
N ARG A 157 2.03 -17.24 3.02
CA ARG A 157 1.56 -16.04 3.71
C ARG A 157 0.43 -15.38 2.96
N MET A 158 -0.49 -14.80 3.72
CA MET A 158 -1.66 -14.12 3.21
C MET A 158 -1.93 -12.85 4.00
N ALA A 159 -2.31 -11.78 3.30
CA ALA A 159 -2.89 -10.58 3.89
C ALA A 159 -4.09 -10.12 3.06
N ILE A 160 -5.22 -9.89 3.70
CA ILE A 160 -6.47 -9.43 3.08
C ILE A 160 -6.92 -8.15 3.78
N PRO A 161 -6.44 -6.98 3.35
CA PRO A 161 -6.99 -5.70 3.76
C PRO A 161 -8.31 -5.44 3.03
N ILE A 162 -9.35 -5.09 3.79
CA ILE A 162 -10.69 -4.78 3.28
C ILE A 162 -10.99 -3.34 3.64
N GLN A 163 -10.82 -2.43 2.69
CA GLN A 163 -11.10 -1.02 2.87
C GLN A 163 -12.60 -0.78 2.76
N VAL A 164 -13.16 -0.04 3.72
CA VAL A 164 -14.58 0.31 3.79
C VAL A 164 -14.68 1.81 4.05
N TYR A 165 -15.45 2.49 3.22
CA TYR A 165 -15.77 3.89 3.40
C TYR A 165 -17.27 4.09 3.34
N VAL A 166 -17.80 4.75 4.36
CA VAL A 166 -19.21 5.10 4.48
C VAL A 166 -19.33 6.57 4.81
N MET A 167 -20.11 7.28 4.01
CA MET A 167 -20.49 8.66 4.28
C MET A 167 -21.99 8.77 4.17
N ASN A 168 -22.59 9.37 5.19
CA ASN A 168 -24.00 9.75 5.21
C ASN A 168 -24.08 11.22 5.60
N ASP A 169 -24.91 11.97 4.88
CA ASP A 169 -25.32 13.31 5.23
C ASP A 169 -26.80 13.52 4.84
N LYS A 170 -27.39 14.58 5.35
CA LYS A 170 -28.65 15.14 4.85
C LYS A 170 -28.37 16.57 4.48
N ASP A 171 -28.64 16.95 3.25
CA ASP A 171 -28.46 18.34 2.80
C ASP A 171 -29.34 19.32 3.61
N ALA A 172 -29.22 20.61 3.30
CA ALA A 172 -30.01 21.68 3.94
C ALA A 172 -31.54 21.47 3.81
N THR A 173 -31.99 20.74 2.80
CA THR A 173 -33.42 20.45 2.54
C THR A 173 -33.89 19.13 3.17
N GLY A 174 -32.98 18.39 3.81
CA GLY A 174 -33.25 17.10 4.43
C GLY A 174 -33.08 15.89 3.50
N THR A 175 -32.65 16.10 2.25
CA THR A 175 -32.39 15.03 1.28
C THR A 175 -31.17 14.23 1.73
N LYS A 176 -31.35 12.92 1.92
CA LYS A 176 -30.27 12.02 2.36
C LYS A 176 -29.31 11.72 1.22
N THR A 177 -28.03 11.92 1.46
CA THR A 177 -26.95 11.51 0.57
C THR A 177 -26.09 10.47 1.28
N SER A 178 -25.80 9.36 0.59
CA SER A 178 -24.99 8.27 1.11
C SER A 178 -24.01 7.74 0.08
N ILE A 179 -22.78 7.46 0.54
CA ILE A 179 -21.74 6.78 -0.21
C ILE A 179 -21.36 5.53 0.58
N ASN A 180 -21.33 4.39 -0.09
CA ASN A 180 -20.80 3.14 0.46
C ASN A 180 -19.79 2.58 -0.54
N ALA A 181 -18.54 2.43 -0.13
CA ALA A 181 -17.48 1.88 -0.95
C ALA A 181 -16.73 0.79 -0.20
N VAL A 182 -16.38 -0.27 -0.93
CA VAL A 182 -15.59 -1.40 -0.43
C VAL A 182 -14.52 -1.74 -1.45
N SER A 183 -13.29 -1.97 -1.01
CA SER A 183 -12.23 -2.49 -1.86
C SER A 183 -11.30 -3.41 -1.10
N VAL A 184 -10.67 -4.34 -1.81
CA VAL A 184 -9.70 -5.30 -1.30
C VAL A 184 -8.45 -5.27 -2.16
N ASP A 185 -7.30 -5.42 -1.53
CA ASP A 185 -6.01 -5.62 -2.18
C ASP A 185 -5.34 -6.80 -1.49
N SER A 186 -5.80 -8.01 -1.80
CA SER A 186 -5.34 -9.23 -1.12
C SER A 186 -3.99 -9.64 -1.66
N GLN A 187 -3.05 -9.98 -0.80
CA GLN A 187 -1.77 -10.57 -1.18
C GLN A 187 -1.67 -12.01 -0.70
N PHE A 188 -1.20 -12.87 -1.59
CA PHE A 188 -0.79 -14.23 -1.35
C PHE A 188 0.66 -14.37 -1.75
N ARG A 189 1.46 -14.99 -0.88
CA ARG A 189 2.88 -15.22 -1.11
C ARG A 189 3.20 -16.66 -0.78
N TYR A 190 3.91 -17.33 -1.69
CA TYR A 190 4.35 -18.69 -1.50
C TYR A 190 5.85 -18.80 -1.77
N TYR A 191 6.57 -19.29 -0.77
CA TYR A 191 7.97 -19.66 -0.86
C TYR A 191 8.05 -21.15 -1.22
N THR A 192 8.53 -21.46 -2.41
CA THR A 192 8.40 -22.82 -2.97
C THR A 192 9.41 -23.82 -2.39
N GLY A 193 10.48 -23.31 -1.76
CA GLY A 193 11.65 -24.11 -1.38
C GLY A 193 12.55 -24.51 -2.54
N LEU A 194 12.25 -24.09 -3.78
CA LEU A 194 13.06 -24.36 -4.96
C LEU A 194 14.07 -23.25 -5.19
N ASP A 195 15.33 -23.61 -5.45
CA ASP A 195 16.40 -22.64 -5.72
C ASP A 195 16.12 -21.79 -6.97
N MET A 196 15.54 -22.38 -8.02
CA MET A 196 15.29 -21.70 -9.30
C MET A 196 14.05 -20.79 -9.29
N LEU A 197 13.05 -21.09 -8.46
CA LEU A 197 11.79 -20.34 -8.39
C LEU A 197 11.40 -20.13 -6.91
N PRO A 198 12.22 -19.43 -6.12
CA PRO A 198 12.07 -19.38 -4.67
C PRO A 198 10.77 -18.76 -4.19
N GLU A 199 10.14 -17.89 -4.98
CA GLU A 199 8.97 -17.14 -4.53
C GLU A 199 7.97 -16.86 -5.66
N ILE A 200 6.70 -17.03 -5.31
CA ILE A 200 5.54 -16.67 -6.12
C ILE A 200 4.70 -15.67 -5.33
N ARG A 201 4.28 -14.57 -5.96
CA ARG A 201 3.32 -13.62 -5.38
C ARG A 201 2.11 -13.49 -6.28
N LEU A 202 0.94 -13.42 -5.66
CA LEU A 202 -0.31 -13.07 -6.31
C LEU A 202 -0.99 -11.99 -5.49
N TYR A 203 -1.40 -10.91 -6.14
CA TYR A 203 -2.32 -9.94 -5.60
C TYR A 203 -3.65 -10.08 -6.31
N LEU A 204 -4.75 -10.03 -5.56
CA LEU A 204 -6.10 -9.97 -6.08
C LEU A 204 -6.76 -8.68 -5.61
N ARG A 205 -7.25 -7.91 -6.58
CA ARG A 205 -7.81 -6.59 -6.35
C ARG A 205 -9.26 -6.57 -6.79
N TYR A 206 -10.11 -6.05 -5.93
CA TYR A 206 -11.48 -5.73 -6.29
C TYR A 206 -11.89 -4.47 -5.58
N GLY A 207 -12.73 -3.66 -6.22
CA GLY A 207 -13.33 -2.53 -5.54
C GLY A 207 -14.60 -2.10 -6.20
N GLY A 208 -15.52 -1.61 -5.38
CA GLY A 208 -16.84 -1.18 -5.81
C GLY A 208 -17.39 -0.11 -4.90
N GLY A 209 -18.26 0.75 -5.43
CA GLY A 209 -18.94 1.75 -4.62
C GLY A 209 -20.30 2.13 -5.19
N ASN A 210 -21.17 2.55 -4.30
CA ASN A 210 -22.51 3.04 -4.62
C ASN A 210 -22.72 4.42 -4.00
N TYR A 211 -23.43 5.25 -4.73
CA TYR A 211 -23.90 6.56 -4.34
C TYR A 211 -25.43 6.56 -4.33
N LYS A 212 -26.04 7.20 -3.35
CA LYS A 212 -27.48 7.39 -3.30
C LYS A 212 -27.81 8.78 -2.77
N GLU A 213 -28.70 9.47 -3.46
CA GLU A 213 -29.23 10.79 -3.09
C GLU A 213 -30.76 10.75 -3.17
N GLY A 214 -31.43 10.90 -2.04
CA GLY A 214 -32.86 10.67 -1.91
C GLY A 214 -33.25 9.28 -2.42
N ASN A 215 -34.01 9.26 -3.52
CA ASN A 215 -34.47 8.03 -4.19
C ASN A 215 -33.59 7.61 -5.38
N VAL A 216 -32.61 8.42 -5.78
CA VAL A 216 -31.72 8.15 -6.90
C VAL A 216 -30.53 7.33 -6.41
N SER A 217 -30.24 6.21 -7.06
CA SER A 217 -29.08 5.37 -6.76
C SER A 217 -28.20 5.23 -8.01
N ALA A 218 -26.88 5.29 -7.84
CA ALA A 218 -25.90 5.17 -8.91
C ALA A 218 -24.70 4.36 -8.44
N LYS A 219 -24.04 3.67 -9.38
CA LYS A 219 -22.74 3.03 -9.13
C LYS A 219 -21.63 4.06 -9.29
N ILE A 220 -20.69 4.07 -8.35
CA ILE A 220 -19.49 4.92 -8.38
C ILE A 220 -18.46 4.33 -9.35
N GLY A 221 -18.36 3.00 -9.37
CA GLY A 221 -17.44 2.23 -10.18
C GLY A 221 -17.28 0.83 -9.61
N GLU A 222 -16.88 -0.12 -10.44
CA GLU A 222 -16.49 -1.47 -10.04
C GLU A 222 -15.19 -1.83 -10.77
N SER A 223 -14.25 -2.52 -10.14
CA SER A 223 -12.99 -2.87 -10.78
C SER A 223 -12.49 -4.22 -10.30
N PHE A 224 -11.75 -4.89 -11.18
CA PHE A 224 -11.01 -6.11 -10.86
C PHE A 224 -9.59 -5.99 -11.39
N GLY A 225 -8.64 -6.51 -10.64
CA GLY A 225 -7.25 -6.57 -11.07
C GLY A 225 -6.48 -7.66 -10.36
N PHE A 226 -5.29 -7.92 -10.89
CA PHE A 226 -4.31 -8.80 -10.26
C PHE A 226 -2.89 -8.32 -10.52
N ASP A 227 -1.98 -8.76 -9.66
CA ASP A 227 -0.53 -8.62 -9.86
C ASP A 227 0.09 -9.99 -9.58
N PHE A 228 0.63 -10.61 -10.62
CA PHE A 228 1.27 -11.91 -10.52
C PHE A 228 2.77 -11.77 -10.71
N ARG A 229 3.55 -12.32 -9.78
CA ARG A 229 5.01 -12.24 -9.80
C ARG A 229 5.65 -13.59 -9.60
N LEU A 230 6.66 -13.85 -10.43
CA LEU A 230 7.54 -14.99 -10.33
C LEU A 230 8.95 -14.48 -10.06
N TYR A 231 9.57 -14.98 -8.99
CA TYR A 231 10.95 -14.64 -8.62
C TYR A 231 11.83 -15.85 -8.80
N PHE A 232 12.97 -15.63 -9.44
CA PHE A 232 13.99 -16.63 -9.72
C PHE A 232 15.20 -16.38 -8.81
N GLY A 233 15.88 -17.44 -8.38
CA GLY A 233 17.03 -17.34 -7.48
C GLY A 233 18.34 -17.65 -8.19
N SER A 234 19.37 -16.82 -7.95
CA SER A 234 20.73 -17.08 -8.38
C SER A 234 21.73 -16.36 -7.45
N MET A 235 23.00 -16.78 -7.47
CA MET A 235 24.09 -16.08 -6.77
C MET A 235 25.27 -15.94 -7.73
N VAL A 236 25.92 -14.78 -7.70
CA VAL A 236 27.21 -14.55 -8.34
C VAL A 236 28.15 -14.04 -7.28
N GLU A 237 29.13 -14.86 -6.91
CA GLU A 237 30.04 -14.58 -5.79
C GLU A 237 29.27 -14.26 -4.50
N GLU A 238 29.45 -13.05 -3.95
CA GLU A 238 28.81 -12.57 -2.72
C GLU A 238 27.53 -11.78 -2.97
N VAL A 239 27.12 -11.64 -4.24
CA VAL A 239 25.92 -10.90 -4.64
C VAL A 239 24.77 -11.87 -4.89
N ALA A 240 23.68 -11.68 -4.15
CA ALA A 240 22.44 -12.39 -4.37
C ALA A 240 21.67 -11.77 -5.52
N LEU A 241 21.27 -12.60 -6.48
CA LEU A 241 20.47 -12.21 -7.63
C LEU A 241 19.05 -12.75 -7.49
N LYS A 242 18.08 -11.87 -7.69
CA LYS A 242 16.67 -12.19 -7.70
C LYS A 242 15.96 -11.65 -8.95
N PRO A 243 16.23 -12.22 -10.14
CA PRO A 243 15.45 -11.90 -11.32
C PRO A 243 13.96 -12.13 -11.08
N TYR A 244 13.10 -11.33 -11.70
CA TYR A 244 11.67 -11.53 -11.59
C TYR A 244 10.92 -11.10 -12.84
N VAL A 245 9.75 -11.70 -13.03
CA VAL A 245 8.74 -11.26 -13.99
C VAL A 245 7.47 -10.90 -13.22
N ARG A 246 6.89 -9.74 -13.54
CA ARG A 246 5.65 -9.23 -12.97
C ARG A 246 4.65 -8.94 -14.08
N LEU A 247 3.44 -9.45 -13.94
CA LEU A 247 2.29 -9.15 -14.78
C LEU A 247 1.20 -8.51 -13.93
N VAL A 248 0.87 -7.25 -14.22
CA VAL A 248 -0.21 -6.51 -13.56
C VAL A 248 -1.31 -6.25 -14.56
N TYR A 249 -2.55 -6.52 -14.16
CA TYR A 249 -3.75 -6.13 -14.89
C TYR A 249 -4.70 -5.41 -13.94
N ASN A 250 -5.25 -4.28 -14.35
CA ASN A 250 -6.37 -3.63 -13.65
C ASN A 250 -7.41 -3.21 -14.69
N GLY A 251 -8.68 -3.45 -14.41
CA GLY A 251 -9.77 -3.17 -15.35
C GLY A 251 -11.02 -2.66 -14.66
N ALA A 252 -11.65 -1.66 -15.28
CA ALA A 252 -12.99 -1.22 -14.95
C ALA A 252 -14.01 -2.31 -15.35
N LEU A 253 -14.89 -2.65 -14.41
CA LEU A 253 -16.01 -3.55 -14.65
C LEU A 253 -17.20 -2.72 -15.12
N GLY A 254 -17.67 -3.02 -16.33
CA GLY A 254 -18.70 -2.23 -17.00
C GLY A 254 -18.12 -1.07 -17.80
N LYS A 255 -19.00 -0.23 -18.35
CA LYS A 255 -18.64 0.87 -19.27
C LYS A 255 -19.13 2.23 -18.80
N TYR A 256 -19.29 2.41 -17.50
CA TYR A 256 -19.88 3.62 -16.91
C TYR A 256 -18.92 4.43 -16.05
N HIS A 257 -17.64 4.05 -16.01
CA HIS A 257 -16.56 4.79 -15.37
C HIS A 257 -15.21 4.42 -16.03
N SER A 258 -14.19 5.24 -15.80
CA SER A 258 -12.86 5.07 -16.38
C SER A 258 -11.80 4.59 -15.39
N ASN A 259 -12.16 4.43 -14.11
CA ASN A 259 -11.22 4.02 -13.08
C ASN A 259 -10.89 2.52 -13.17
N THR A 260 -9.65 2.20 -13.53
CA THR A 260 -9.15 0.81 -13.60
C THR A 260 -8.91 0.20 -12.23
N ARG A 261 -8.78 1.03 -11.19
CA ARG A 261 -8.68 0.62 -9.78
C ARG A 261 -9.59 1.50 -8.94
N VAL A 262 -10.64 0.90 -8.37
CA VAL A 262 -11.61 1.54 -7.47
C VAL A 262 -11.21 1.22 -6.04
N GLU A 263 -10.95 2.24 -5.23
CA GLU A 263 -10.46 2.07 -3.85
C GLU A 263 -11.28 2.95 -2.91
N ALA A 264 -11.77 2.39 -1.80
CA ALA A 264 -12.63 3.08 -0.86
C ALA A 264 -11.96 4.33 -0.26
N VAL A 265 -10.65 4.23 0.04
CA VAL A 265 -9.88 5.36 0.57
C VAL A 265 -9.70 6.47 -0.49
N LYS A 266 -9.55 6.12 -1.77
CA LYS A 266 -9.52 7.12 -2.86
C LYS A 266 -10.88 7.77 -3.07
N ILE A 267 -11.96 7.01 -2.90
CA ILE A 267 -13.33 7.54 -2.94
C ILE A 267 -13.55 8.60 -1.85
N MET A 268 -13.11 8.33 -0.63
CA MET A 268 -13.13 9.29 0.48
C MET A 268 -12.39 10.60 0.16
N ASN A 269 -11.28 10.53 -0.58
CA ASN A 269 -10.40 11.67 -0.86
C ASN A 269 -10.82 12.55 -2.04
N GLY A 270 -12.00 12.33 -2.62
CA GLY A 270 -12.56 13.25 -3.62
C GLY A 270 -12.81 12.60 -4.98
N TYR A 271 -13.63 11.55 -5.00
CA TYR A 271 -14.02 10.88 -6.23
C TYR A 271 -15.26 11.50 -6.85
N THR A 272 -15.19 11.78 -8.15
CA THR A 272 -16.31 12.32 -8.93
C THR A 272 -17.14 11.18 -9.51
N VAL A 273 -18.43 11.13 -9.17
CA VAL A 273 -19.40 10.22 -9.79
C VAL A 273 -19.77 10.81 -11.15
N GLY A 274 -19.30 10.20 -12.23
CA GLY A 274 -19.66 10.57 -13.59
C GLY A 274 -20.76 9.65 -14.12
N ASN A 275 -21.78 10.23 -14.75
CA ASN A 275 -22.77 9.47 -15.53
C ASN A 275 -22.20 9.20 -16.93
N LEU A 276 -21.10 8.45 -16.97
CA LEU A 276 -20.37 8.17 -18.21
C LEU A 276 -20.97 6.93 -18.86
N GLN A 277 -20.96 6.90 -20.19
CA GLN A 277 -21.27 5.70 -20.95
C GLN A 277 -20.24 5.56 -22.06
N PHE A 278 -19.41 4.55 -21.95
CA PHE A 278 -18.31 4.29 -22.87
C PHE A 278 -18.66 3.16 -23.84
N ALA A 279 -18.07 3.22 -25.04
CA ALA A 279 -18.07 2.11 -25.98
C ALA A 279 -16.99 1.08 -25.63
N LYS A 280 -15.86 1.52 -25.07
CA LYS A 280 -14.77 0.67 -24.57
C LYS A 280 -14.53 0.89 -23.06
N SER A 281 -14.37 -0.19 -22.31
CA SER A 281 -14.02 -0.11 -20.88
C SER A 281 -12.55 0.25 -20.69
N ALA A 282 -12.24 0.91 -19.59
CA ALA A 282 -10.87 1.23 -19.20
C ALA A 282 -10.15 -0.01 -18.64
N TRP A 283 -8.93 -0.26 -19.08
CA TRP A 283 -8.04 -1.25 -18.48
C TRP A 283 -6.57 -0.94 -18.76
N ASP A 284 -5.70 -1.39 -17.87
CA ASP A 284 -4.25 -1.33 -18.03
C ASP A 284 -3.61 -2.70 -17.79
N LEU A 285 -2.58 -2.99 -18.58
CA LEU A 285 -1.71 -4.15 -18.44
C LEU A 285 -0.27 -3.66 -18.34
N ASN A 286 0.50 -4.21 -17.40
CA ASN A 286 1.91 -3.93 -17.26
C ASN A 286 2.70 -5.23 -17.10
N LEU A 287 3.59 -5.51 -18.05
CA LEU A 287 4.54 -6.62 -17.99
C LEU A 287 5.93 -6.05 -17.69
N VAL A 288 6.53 -6.49 -16.58
CA VAL A 288 7.84 -6.01 -16.13
C VAL A 288 8.79 -7.19 -15.94
N ALA A 289 10.00 -7.05 -16.44
CA ALA A 289 11.14 -7.86 -16.07
C ALA A 289 12.09 -7.01 -15.22
N GLY A 290 12.55 -7.56 -14.09
CA GLY A 290 13.47 -6.87 -13.20
C GLY A 290 14.53 -7.80 -12.64
N LEU A 291 15.56 -7.21 -12.04
CA LEU A 291 16.66 -7.93 -11.40
C LEU A 291 16.91 -7.32 -10.03
N GLY A 292 16.51 -8.02 -8.97
CA GLY A 292 16.95 -7.68 -7.62
C GLY A 292 18.41 -8.08 -7.42
N LEU A 293 19.22 -7.19 -6.87
CA LEU A 293 20.61 -7.39 -6.52
C LEU A 293 20.76 -7.05 -5.04
N THR A 294 21.25 -7.99 -4.23
CA THR A 294 21.53 -7.72 -2.82
C THR A 294 22.98 -8.02 -2.51
N ALA A 295 23.66 -7.06 -1.90
CA ALA A 295 24.99 -7.21 -1.32
C ALA A 295 24.93 -6.82 0.15
N ASN A 296 25.55 -7.61 1.03
CA ASN A 296 25.54 -7.35 2.47
C ASN A 296 26.98 -7.37 3.01
N SER A 297 27.20 -6.56 4.03
CA SER A 297 28.38 -6.58 4.91
C SER A 297 27.92 -6.56 6.37
N ASP A 298 28.85 -6.56 7.31
CA ASP A 298 28.54 -6.54 8.75
C ASP A 298 27.80 -5.27 9.20
N ILE A 299 27.96 -4.17 8.46
CA ILE A 299 27.43 -2.85 8.82
C ILE A 299 26.47 -2.31 7.76
N VAL A 300 26.71 -2.61 6.49
CA VAL A 300 25.98 -2.02 5.36
C VAL A 300 25.36 -3.11 4.51
N SER A 301 24.08 -2.94 4.18
CA SER A 301 23.38 -3.74 3.17
C SER A 301 22.90 -2.84 2.04
N LEU A 302 23.03 -3.31 0.80
CA LEU A 302 22.63 -2.62 -0.41
C LEU A 302 21.64 -3.50 -1.18
N TYR A 303 20.52 -2.92 -1.58
CA TYR A 303 19.60 -3.49 -2.55
C TYR A 303 19.53 -2.60 -3.79
N LEU A 304 19.57 -3.21 -4.97
CA LEU A 304 19.36 -2.53 -6.26
C LEU A 304 18.36 -3.32 -7.10
N GLU A 305 17.47 -2.60 -7.79
CA GLU A 305 16.44 -3.20 -8.64
C GLU A 305 16.28 -2.41 -9.95
N PRO A 306 17.11 -2.68 -10.97
CA PRO A 306 16.83 -2.29 -12.34
C PRO A 306 15.62 -3.05 -12.90
N THR A 307 14.79 -2.35 -13.67
CA THR A 307 13.56 -2.86 -14.28
C THR A 307 13.37 -2.36 -15.71
N LEU A 308 12.71 -3.18 -16.53
CA LEU A 308 12.24 -2.84 -17.87
C LEU A 308 10.79 -3.32 -17.99
N GLY A 309 9.91 -2.50 -18.56
CA GLY A 309 8.49 -2.78 -18.63
C GLY A 309 7.82 -2.39 -19.95
N LEU A 310 6.78 -3.15 -20.30
CA LEU A 310 5.81 -2.85 -21.35
C LEU A 310 4.46 -2.54 -20.69
N LYS A 311 3.91 -1.37 -20.98
CA LYS A 311 2.58 -0.95 -20.56
C LYS A 311 1.65 -0.92 -21.77
N VAL A 312 0.46 -1.51 -21.62
CA VAL A 312 -0.66 -1.37 -22.55
C VAL A 312 -1.80 -0.70 -21.80
N ASN A 313 -2.35 0.37 -22.36
CA ASN A 313 -3.40 1.16 -21.72
C ASN A 313 -4.56 1.37 -22.68
N GLN A 314 -5.75 0.94 -22.28
CA GLN A 314 -7.01 1.31 -22.92
C GLN A 314 -7.74 2.25 -21.97
N GLU A 315 -7.85 3.51 -22.33
CA GLU A 315 -8.70 4.45 -21.58
C GLU A 315 -10.18 4.14 -21.85
N GLY A 316 -11.03 4.44 -20.86
CA GLY A 316 -12.48 4.42 -21.07
C GLY A 316 -12.85 5.42 -22.16
N SER A 317 -13.47 4.95 -23.24
CA SER A 317 -13.71 5.79 -24.41
C SER A 317 -15.11 5.63 -24.98
N ALA A 318 -15.72 6.76 -25.36
CA ALA A 318 -16.98 6.81 -26.09
C ALA A 318 -16.80 6.38 -27.56
N ASP A 319 -15.58 6.43 -28.09
CA ASP A 319 -15.28 5.93 -29.43
C ASP A 319 -15.09 4.41 -29.42
N LYS A 320 -15.92 3.71 -30.20
CA LYS A 320 -15.82 2.26 -30.40
C LYS A 320 -14.50 1.83 -31.07
N ASN A 321 -13.86 2.74 -31.80
CA ASN A 321 -12.61 2.50 -32.52
C ASN A 321 -11.37 2.98 -31.75
N ALA A 322 -11.53 3.46 -30.50
CA ALA A 322 -10.41 3.90 -29.69
C ALA A 322 -9.35 2.79 -29.59
N LYS A 323 -8.08 3.13 -29.80
CA LYS A 323 -6.99 2.17 -29.82
C LYS A 323 -6.28 2.14 -28.48
N GLU A 324 -5.69 0.98 -28.20
CA GLU A 324 -4.79 0.78 -27.07
C GLU A 324 -3.50 1.58 -27.28
N ILE A 325 -2.97 2.15 -26.20
CA ILE A 325 -1.68 2.87 -26.19
C ILE A 325 -0.62 1.93 -25.62
N TYR A 326 0.52 1.84 -26.31
CA TYR A 326 1.66 1.03 -25.92
C TYR A 326 2.80 1.93 -25.46
N GLY A 327 3.44 1.58 -24.35
CA GLY A 327 4.58 2.30 -23.81
C GLY A 327 5.65 1.35 -23.28
N LEU A 328 6.91 1.72 -23.46
CA LEU A 328 8.05 1.06 -22.84
C LEU A 328 8.62 1.98 -21.76
N GLY A 329 9.08 1.40 -20.65
CA GLY A 329 9.68 2.15 -19.55
C GLY A 329 10.78 1.36 -18.86
N TYR A 330 11.71 2.06 -18.23
CA TYR A 330 12.77 1.48 -17.41
C TYR A 330 12.91 2.28 -16.10
N GLY A 331 13.52 1.68 -15.09
CA GLY A 331 13.80 2.35 -13.82
C GLY A 331 14.81 1.58 -12.98
N VAL A 332 15.44 2.26 -12.02
CA VAL A 332 16.36 1.65 -11.05
C VAL A 332 15.96 2.12 -9.65
N TYR A 333 15.67 1.17 -8.78
CA TYR A 333 15.40 1.41 -7.37
C TYR A 333 16.60 0.98 -6.51
N ALA A 334 16.84 1.68 -5.40
CA ALA A 334 17.96 1.40 -4.50
C ALA A 334 17.58 1.61 -3.03
N GLU A 335 18.04 0.71 -2.17
CA GLU A 335 17.93 0.85 -0.70
C GLU A 335 19.29 0.65 -0.06
N ILE A 336 19.59 1.45 0.97
CA ILE A 336 20.80 1.31 1.77
C ILE A 336 20.40 1.20 3.24
N TYR A 337 20.91 0.15 3.88
CA TYR A 337 20.73 -0.12 5.30
C TYR A 337 22.06 0.03 6.00
N ILE A 338 22.07 0.73 7.13
CA ILE A 338 23.25 0.86 7.97
C ILE A 338 22.88 0.37 9.38
N THR A 339 23.50 -0.72 9.82
CA THR A 339 23.29 -1.33 11.14
C THR A 339 24.54 -1.15 12.00
N PRO A 340 24.77 0.05 12.58
CA PRO A 340 25.98 0.31 13.38
C PRO A 340 26.03 -0.53 14.66
N LEU A 341 24.88 -1.04 15.12
CA LEU A 341 24.73 -1.99 16.20
C LEU A 341 23.76 -3.08 15.77
N LYS A 342 23.92 -4.30 16.32
CA LYS A 342 23.09 -5.47 15.97
C LYS A 342 21.58 -5.23 16.04
N ASN A 343 21.15 -4.32 16.91
CA ASN A 343 19.75 -4.05 17.18
C ASN A 343 19.27 -2.69 16.66
N LEU A 344 20.13 -1.87 16.06
CA LEU A 344 19.76 -0.54 15.59
C LEU A 344 20.06 -0.42 14.11
N GLU A 345 19.00 -0.23 13.32
CA GLU A 345 19.06 -0.01 11.88
C GLU A 345 18.73 1.45 11.57
N TRP A 346 19.56 2.06 10.73
CA TRP A 346 19.28 3.31 10.05
C TRP A 346 18.96 2.97 8.59
N TYR A 347 17.78 3.39 8.16
CA TYR A 347 17.24 3.11 6.85
C TYR A 347 17.25 4.37 6.00
N PHE A 348 17.86 4.28 4.81
CA PHE A 348 17.85 5.31 3.79
C PHE A 348 17.29 4.72 2.50
N GLU A 349 16.31 5.39 1.94
CA GLU A 349 15.76 5.05 0.64
C GLU A 349 16.08 6.18 -0.34
N ALA A 350 16.49 5.84 -1.55
CA ALA A 350 16.69 6.82 -2.59
C ALA A 350 16.33 6.23 -3.96
N ASN A 351 15.74 7.05 -4.81
CA ASN A 351 15.39 6.68 -6.16
C ASN A 351 16.16 7.58 -7.14
N ILE A 352 16.76 6.97 -8.17
CA ILE A 352 17.37 7.67 -9.29
C ILE A 352 16.46 7.45 -10.50
N GLY A 353 15.74 8.49 -10.91
CA GLY A 353 14.75 8.40 -11.97
C GLY A 353 13.95 9.69 -12.14
N ASN A 354 12.77 9.57 -12.75
CA ASN A 354 11.83 10.68 -12.91
C ASN A 354 10.87 10.67 -11.69
N VAL A 355 11.32 11.26 -10.57
CA VAL A 355 10.59 11.25 -9.29
C VAL A 355 10.01 12.65 -9.05
N GLY A 356 8.68 12.77 -9.18
CA GLY A 356 8.05 14.07 -9.37
C GLY A 356 8.58 14.75 -10.64
N ASN A 357 8.38 16.05 -10.81
CA ASN A 357 8.94 16.78 -11.97
C ASN A 357 10.48 16.94 -11.92
N THR A 358 11.21 15.98 -11.33
CA THR A 358 12.65 16.05 -11.08
C THR A 358 13.31 14.82 -11.70
N GLU A 359 14.22 15.07 -12.64
CA GLU A 359 15.16 14.07 -13.13
C GLU A 359 16.37 14.07 -12.18
N GLY A 360 16.66 12.95 -11.52
CA GLY A 360 17.86 12.83 -10.67
C GLY A 360 17.71 11.90 -9.46
N LEU A 361 18.63 12.05 -8.50
CA LEU A 361 18.62 11.36 -7.20
C LEU A 361 17.66 12.08 -6.25
N ALA A 362 16.65 11.37 -5.75
CA ALA A 362 15.73 11.86 -4.71
C ALA A 362 15.75 10.89 -3.52
N PHE A 363 15.89 11.43 -2.30
CA PHE A 363 15.70 10.64 -1.09
C PHE A 363 14.22 10.36 -0.85
N ALA A 364 13.90 9.12 -0.49
CA ALA A 364 12.55 8.70 -0.21
C ALA A 364 12.06 9.16 1.18
N GLY A 365 10.76 9.38 1.29
CA GLY A 365 10.10 9.88 2.50
C GLY A 365 10.10 8.91 3.69
N THR A 366 10.58 7.68 3.51
CA THR A 366 10.58 6.56 4.47
C THR A 366 11.82 6.48 5.35
N THR A 367 12.74 7.45 5.26
CA THR A 367 14.02 7.46 5.99
C THR A 367 13.82 7.53 7.51
N GLY A 368 14.63 6.78 8.27
CA GLY A 368 14.61 6.84 9.74
C GLY A 368 15.26 5.63 10.42
N ILE A 369 14.79 5.29 11.62
CA ILE A 369 15.35 4.20 12.43
C ILE A 369 14.37 3.05 12.66
N THR A 370 14.93 1.85 12.80
CA THR A 370 14.25 0.69 13.38
C THR A 370 15.12 0.12 14.50
N TRP A 371 14.55 -0.02 15.69
CA TRP A 371 15.20 -0.65 16.83
C TRP A 371 14.58 -2.03 17.06
N TYR A 372 15.37 -3.07 16.82
CA TYR A 372 15.01 -4.45 17.13
C TYR A 372 15.13 -4.70 18.63
N LEU A 373 14.02 -5.12 19.23
CA LEU A 373 13.88 -5.36 20.66
C LEU A 373 13.93 -6.88 20.93
N PRO A 374 14.42 -7.31 22.10
CA PRO A 374 14.36 -8.72 22.47
C PRO A 374 12.92 -9.23 22.55
N ALA A 375 12.75 -10.53 22.32
CA ALA A 375 11.49 -11.22 22.64
C ALA A 375 11.25 -11.15 24.16
N LEU A 376 10.00 -10.88 24.57
CA LEU A 376 9.59 -10.82 25.97
C LEU A 376 9.15 -12.18 26.49
#